data_AF-A0A960R9F3-F1
#
_entry.id   AF-A0A960R9F3-F1
#
_cell.length_a   1.000
_cell.length_b   1.000
_cell.length_c   1.000
_cell.angle_alpha   90.00
_cell.angle_beta   90.00
_cell.angle_gamma   90.00
#
_symmetry.space_group_name_H-M   'P 1'
#
loop_
_entity.id
_entity.type
_entity.pdbx_description
1 polymer ?
#
loop_
_entity_poly.entity_id
_entity_poly.type
_entity_poly.pdbx_seq_one_letter_code
_entity_poly.pdbx_strand_id
1 'polypeptide(L)'
;MFRASLIRLAVWLAVGLPTWLTAGEGNRPNIVFILADDMGFGDLGCYGCPDAKTPNIDRLAAEGVKFTNFYAMGPECTPSRTSILTGRYPQRAGGMECAIGTGNVGRYDDAIALAGKQDLGLPARLAVLAPALKRAGYANAVFGKWHMGYEPKFNP
;
A
#
# COMPACT_ATOMS: atom_id res chain seq x y z
N MET A 1 -53.56 37.44 37.63
CA MET A 1 -52.44 36.79 38.35
C MET A 1 -52.23 35.38 37.78
N PHE A 2 -51.40 35.23 36.76
CA PHE A 2 -50.98 33.92 36.24
C PHE A 2 -49.45 33.88 36.35
N ARG A 3 -48.93 33.01 37.22
CA ARG A 3 -47.50 32.70 37.29
C ARG A 3 -47.26 31.42 36.50
N ALA A 4 -46.73 31.53 35.30
CA ALA A 4 -46.21 30.41 34.53
C ALA A 4 -44.77 30.13 34.99
N SER A 5 -44.56 29.03 35.74
CA SER A 5 -43.23 28.50 36.03
C SER A 5 -42.73 27.72 34.82
N LEU A 6 -41.72 28.27 34.14
CA LEU A 6 -40.97 27.58 33.09
C LEU A 6 -39.95 26.64 33.74
N ILE A 7 -40.24 25.34 33.74
CA ILE A 7 -39.24 24.30 34.04
C ILE A 7 -38.33 24.19 32.82
N ARG A 8 -37.08 24.64 32.96
CA ARG A 8 -36.03 24.41 31.95
C ARG A 8 -35.51 22.98 32.10
N LEU A 9 -35.96 22.07 31.25
CA LEU A 9 -35.37 20.74 31.10
C LEU A 9 -34.08 20.88 30.28
N ALA A 10 -32.93 20.92 30.95
CA ALA A 10 -31.64 20.83 30.28
C ALA A 10 -31.34 19.37 29.93
N VAL A 11 -31.67 18.96 28.71
CA VAL A 11 -31.21 17.69 28.15
C VAL A 11 -29.72 17.84 27.81
N TRP A 12 -28.86 17.31 28.68
CA TRP A 12 -27.47 17.10 28.35
C TRP A 12 -27.38 15.92 27.38
N LEU A 13 -27.33 16.21 26.08
CA LEU A 13 -26.83 15.24 25.10
C LEU A 13 -25.32 15.07 25.37
N ALA A 14 -24.99 14.06 26.15
CA ALA A 14 -23.63 13.53 26.20
C ALA A 14 -23.33 12.98 24.81
N VAL A 15 -22.78 13.81 23.93
CA VAL A 15 -22.08 13.35 22.73
C VAL A 15 -20.88 12.60 23.28
N GLY A 16 -21.02 11.27 23.37
CA GLY A 16 -19.91 10.38 23.65
C GLY A 16 -18.87 10.56 22.55
N LEU A 17 -17.92 11.47 22.79
CA LEU A 17 -16.70 11.56 21.99
C LEU A 17 -16.10 10.16 22.00
N PRO A 18 -15.92 9.51 20.83
CA PRO A 18 -15.30 8.21 20.80
C PRO A 18 -13.89 8.36 21.39
N THR A 19 -13.59 7.64 22.47
CA THR A 19 -12.29 7.59 23.14
C THR A 19 -11.19 6.90 22.31
N TRP A 20 -11.39 6.75 21.00
CA TRP A 20 -10.44 6.15 20.07
C TRP A 20 -9.40 7.14 19.57
N LEU A 21 -8.74 7.93 20.42
CA LEU A 21 -7.57 8.72 19.99
C LEU A 21 -6.72 9.18 21.18
N THR A 22 -6.36 8.23 22.03
CA THR A 22 -5.11 8.36 22.79
C THR A 22 -4.30 7.09 22.56
N ALA A 23 -3.75 6.96 21.34
CA ALA A 23 -2.63 6.04 21.13
C ALA A 23 -1.47 6.61 21.95
N GLY A 24 -1.28 6.10 23.16
CA GLY A 24 -0.19 6.50 24.04
C GLY A 24 1.16 6.35 23.33
N GLU A 25 2.12 7.18 23.72
CA GLU A 25 3.49 7.26 23.16
C GLU A 25 4.31 5.94 23.19
N GLY A 26 3.72 4.81 23.58
CA GLY A 26 4.32 3.47 23.54
C GLY A 26 3.66 2.46 22.59
N ASN A 27 2.58 2.81 21.88
CA ASN A 27 1.76 1.82 21.16
C ASN A 27 1.82 1.94 19.62
N ARG A 28 3.02 2.19 19.08
CA ARG A 28 3.25 2.21 17.63
C ARG A 28 3.22 0.77 17.10
N PRO A 29 2.31 0.41 16.19
CA PRO A 29 2.25 -0.95 15.66
C PRO A 29 3.45 -1.25 14.78
N ASN A 30 3.82 -2.52 14.64
CA ASN A 30 4.71 -2.94 13.57
C ASN A 30 3.92 -3.05 12.26
N ILE A 31 4.52 -2.62 11.15
CA ILE A 31 3.91 -2.72 9.82
C ILE A 31 4.67 -3.79 9.03
N VAL A 32 3.97 -4.87 8.69
CA VAL A 32 4.51 -5.93 7.83
C VAL A 32 3.69 -5.96 6.54
N PHE A 33 4.33 -5.63 5.42
CA PHE A 33 3.70 -5.65 4.10
C PHE A 33 4.20 -6.85 3.29
N ILE A 34 3.31 -7.79 3.00
CA ILE A 34 3.63 -9.01 2.24
C ILE A 34 3.07 -8.83 0.83
N LEU A 35 3.95 -8.88 -0.17
CA LEU A 35 3.59 -8.81 -1.58
C LEU A 35 4.03 -10.10 -2.28
N ALA A 36 3.05 -10.90 -2.71
CA ALA A 36 3.29 -12.04 -3.58
C ALA A 36 3.52 -11.58 -5.03
N ASP A 37 4.37 -12.30 -5.77
CA ASP A 37 4.64 -12.04 -7.19
C ASP A 37 3.82 -13.04 -8.02
N ASP A 38 3.07 -12.54 -8.99
CA ASP A 38 2.23 -13.32 -9.93
C ASP A 38 1.14 -14.23 -9.30
N MET A 39 0.69 -13.90 -8.08
CA MET A 39 -0.44 -14.59 -7.43
C MET A 39 -1.77 -14.02 -7.92
N GLY A 40 -2.59 -14.89 -8.52
CA GLY A 40 -3.95 -14.60 -8.94
C GLY A 40 -4.96 -14.60 -7.80
N PHE A 41 -6.13 -13.98 -8.03
CA PHE A 41 -7.22 -13.94 -7.06
C PHE A 41 -7.71 -15.33 -6.63
N GLY A 42 -7.70 -16.29 -7.55
CA GLY A 42 -8.17 -17.67 -7.32
C GLY A 42 -7.13 -18.64 -6.79
N ASP A 43 -5.94 -18.18 -6.38
CA ASP A 43 -4.82 -19.07 -6.02
C ASP A 43 -4.79 -19.47 -4.55
N LEU A 44 -5.68 -18.91 -3.72
CA LEU A 44 -5.71 -19.11 -2.28
C LEU A 44 -6.97 -19.89 -1.86
N GLY A 45 -6.84 -20.75 -0.85
CA GLY A 45 -7.97 -21.49 -0.28
C GLY A 45 -9.09 -20.57 0.22
N CYS A 46 -8.73 -19.47 0.90
CA CYS A 46 -9.68 -18.47 1.39
C CYS A 46 -10.40 -17.67 0.28
N TYR A 47 -9.97 -17.81 -0.98
CA TYR A 47 -10.64 -17.27 -2.17
C TYR A 47 -11.29 -18.35 -3.05
N GLY A 48 -11.34 -19.60 -2.57
CA GLY A 48 -12.09 -20.70 -3.19
C GLY A 48 -11.27 -21.66 -4.05
N CYS A 49 -9.93 -21.59 -4.00
CA CYS A 49 -9.10 -22.57 -4.68
C CYS A 49 -9.24 -23.96 -4.02
N PRO A 50 -9.68 -25.01 -4.75
CA PRO A 50 -9.94 -26.32 -4.14
C PRO A 50 -8.65 -27.06 -3.75
N ASP A 51 -7.55 -26.79 -4.46
CA ASP A 51 -6.31 -27.56 -4.36
C ASP A 51 -5.17 -26.80 -3.65
N ALA A 52 -5.37 -25.50 -3.36
CA ALA A 52 -4.37 -24.67 -2.69
C ALA A 52 -4.24 -25.04 -1.20
N LYS A 53 -3.01 -25.34 -0.78
CA LYS A 53 -2.66 -25.58 0.63
C LYS A 53 -2.09 -24.31 1.24
N THR A 54 -2.95 -23.38 1.64
CA THR A 54 -2.56 -22.04 2.12
C THR A 54 -2.95 -21.77 3.59
N PRO A 55 -2.76 -22.71 4.53
CA PRO A 55 -3.38 -22.65 5.86
C PRO A 55 -3.02 -21.38 6.66
N ASN A 56 -1.81 -20.85 6.48
CA ASN A 56 -1.38 -19.62 7.15
C ASN A 56 -2.08 -18.37 6.60
N ILE A 57 -2.26 -18.29 5.28
CA ILE A 57 -2.96 -17.16 4.63
C ILE A 57 -4.46 -17.27 4.88
N ASP A 58 -5.00 -18.49 4.88
CA ASP A 58 -6.40 -18.73 5.18
C ASP A 58 -6.74 -18.32 6.62
N ARG A 59 -5.84 -18.63 7.56
CA ARG A 59 -5.97 -18.17 8.95
C ARG A 59 -5.88 -16.64 9.07
N LEU A 60 -4.95 -15.99 8.37
CA LEU A 60 -4.89 -14.51 8.33
C LEU A 60 -6.18 -13.89 7.81
N ALA A 61 -6.80 -14.50 6.79
CA ALA A 61 -8.07 -14.04 6.26
C ALA A 61 -9.25 -14.27 7.22
N ALA A 62 -9.24 -15.35 8.00
CA ALA A 62 -10.27 -15.66 9.00
C ALA A 62 -10.19 -14.80 10.27
N GLU A 63 -8.98 -14.44 10.69
CA GLU A 63 -8.73 -13.60 11.88
C GLU A 63 -8.70 -12.10 11.58
N GLY A 64 -8.71 -11.72 10.29
CA GLY A 64 -8.54 -10.35 9.84
C GLY A 64 -9.63 -9.87 8.89
N VAL A 65 -9.24 -8.95 7.99
CA VAL A 65 -10.12 -8.41 6.95
C VAL A 65 -9.73 -9.01 5.61
N LYS A 66 -10.68 -9.64 4.94
CA LYS A 66 -10.52 -10.18 3.57
C LYS A 66 -11.20 -9.27 2.56
N PHE A 67 -10.41 -8.70 1.64
CA PHE A 67 -10.96 -7.91 0.54
C PHE A 67 -11.36 -8.79 -0.64
N THR A 68 -12.59 -8.65 -1.13
CA THR A 68 -13.05 -9.33 -2.35
C THR A 68 -12.89 -8.48 -3.61
N ASN A 69 -12.62 -7.19 -3.44
CA ASN A 69 -12.38 -6.22 -4.52
C ASN A 69 -11.12 -5.40 -4.19
N PHE A 70 -9.94 -5.96 -4.47
CA PHE A 70 -8.64 -5.31 -4.30
C PHE A 70 -7.86 -5.41 -5.61
N TYR A 71 -7.37 -4.27 -6.12
CA TYR A 71 -6.81 -4.18 -7.47
C TYR A 71 -5.35 -3.76 -7.42
N ALA A 72 -4.52 -4.46 -8.20
CA ALA A 72 -3.20 -3.98 -8.56
C ALA A 72 -3.32 -2.83 -9.56
N MET A 73 -2.39 -1.88 -9.50
CA MET A 73 -2.43 -0.68 -10.34
C MET A 73 -1.95 -0.91 -11.78
N GLY A 74 -1.27 -2.02 -12.03
CA GLY A 74 -0.89 -2.44 -13.38
C GLY A 74 -0.86 -3.96 -13.50
N PRO A 75 -0.92 -4.49 -14.72
CA PRO A 75 -0.88 -5.93 -14.97
C PRO A 75 0.53 -6.53 -14.83
N GLU A 76 1.52 -5.74 -14.42
CA GLU A 76 2.94 -6.11 -14.37
C GLU A 76 3.58 -5.71 -13.03
N CYS A 77 4.73 -6.31 -12.72
CA CYS A 77 5.40 -6.15 -11.43
C CYS A 77 5.82 -4.70 -11.13
N THR A 78 6.53 -4.05 -12.07
CA THR A 78 7.07 -2.68 -11.91
C THR A 78 5.97 -1.62 -11.69
N PRO A 79 4.91 -1.51 -12.52
CA PRO A 79 3.88 -0.49 -12.30
C PRO A 79 3.13 -0.68 -10.97
N SER A 80 2.90 -1.92 -10.57
CA SER A 80 2.27 -2.24 -9.28
C SER A 80 3.13 -1.81 -8.09
N ARG A 81 4.42 -2.16 -8.10
CA ARG A 81 5.39 -1.77 -7.06
C ARG A 81 5.62 -0.26 -7.01
N THR A 82 5.64 0.40 -8.16
CA THR A 82 5.71 1.88 -8.26
C THR A 82 4.55 2.53 -7.51
N SER A 83 3.34 2.00 -7.69
CA SER A 83 2.16 2.57 -7.04
C SER A 83 2.17 2.34 -5.53
N ILE A 84 2.67 1.19 -5.07
CA ILE A 84 2.85 0.90 -3.64
C ILE A 84 3.84 1.88 -2.99
N LEU A 85 4.97 2.16 -3.65
CA LEU A 85 6.03 2.99 -3.08
C LEU A 85 5.75 4.50 -3.15
N THR A 86 4.98 4.93 -4.15
CA THR A 86 4.71 6.35 -4.40
C THR A 86 3.30 6.78 -3.98
N GLY A 87 2.36 5.85 -3.83
CA GLY A 87 0.93 6.15 -3.65
C GLY A 87 0.28 6.80 -4.87
N ARG A 88 0.87 6.65 -6.06
CA ARG A 88 0.44 7.30 -7.30
C ARG A 88 0.32 6.30 -8.46
N TYR A 89 -0.51 6.64 -9.43
CA TYR A 89 -0.53 5.98 -10.73
C TYR A 89 0.88 5.91 -11.35
N PRO A 90 1.28 4.78 -11.94
CA PRO A 90 2.64 4.59 -12.48
C PRO A 90 2.96 5.57 -13.61
N GLN A 91 1.96 6.04 -14.36
CA GLN A 91 2.09 7.08 -15.39
C GLN A 91 2.60 8.42 -14.84
N ARG A 92 2.52 8.63 -13.52
CA ARG A 92 3.06 9.83 -12.85
C ARG A 92 4.51 9.66 -12.40
N ALA A 93 5.10 8.48 -12.60
CA ALA A 93 6.49 8.19 -12.25
C ALA A 93 7.44 8.16 -13.46
N GLY A 94 6.90 8.16 -14.68
CA GLY A 94 7.66 8.23 -15.95
C GLY A 94 8.49 6.97 -16.22
N GLY A 95 8.18 6.25 -17.30
CA GLY A 95 8.89 5.03 -17.70
C GLY A 95 8.67 3.81 -16.79
N MET A 96 7.75 3.91 -15.84
CA MET A 96 7.43 2.85 -14.86
C MET A 96 6.15 2.08 -15.22
N GLU A 97 5.64 2.23 -16.43
CA GLU A 97 4.38 1.66 -16.92
C GLU A 97 4.48 0.19 -17.33
N CYS A 98 5.68 -0.36 -17.49
CA CYS A 98 5.94 -1.75 -17.87
C CYS A 98 6.96 -2.42 -16.94
N ALA A 99 7.01 -3.75 -16.95
CA ALA A 99 8.07 -4.49 -16.28
C ALA A 99 9.45 -4.13 -16.84
N ILE A 100 10.34 -3.65 -15.99
CA ILE A 100 11.72 -3.35 -16.38
C ILE A 100 12.49 -4.67 -16.56
N GLY A 101 13.38 -4.77 -17.54
CA GLY A 101 14.26 -5.94 -17.71
C GLY A 101 13.69 -7.10 -18.53
N THR A 102 12.44 -7.02 -19.01
CA THR A 102 11.82 -8.08 -19.83
C THR A 102 11.85 -7.81 -21.34
N GLY A 103 12.51 -6.74 -21.78
CA GLY A 103 12.47 -6.27 -23.19
C GLY A 103 11.15 -5.60 -23.58
N ASN A 104 10.13 -5.62 -22.72
CA ASN A 104 8.81 -4.99 -22.94
C ASN A 104 8.83 -3.46 -22.91
N VAL A 105 9.98 -2.86 -22.61
CA VAL A 105 10.23 -1.42 -22.57
C VAL A 105 9.85 -0.73 -23.89
N GLY A 106 9.95 -1.45 -25.01
CA GLY A 106 9.63 -0.96 -26.37
C GLY A 106 8.18 -0.49 -26.61
N ARG A 107 7.32 -0.51 -25.59
CA ARG A 107 5.92 -0.05 -25.66
C ARG A 107 5.70 1.37 -25.16
N TYR A 108 6.67 1.97 -24.47
CA TYR A 108 6.51 3.27 -23.79
C TYR A 108 7.71 4.17 -24.06
N ASP A 109 7.48 5.32 -24.70
CA ASP A 109 8.52 6.24 -25.15
C ASP A 109 9.47 6.68 -24.02
N ASP A 110 8.92 7.03 -22.86
CA ASP A 110 9.71 7.40 -21.67
C ASP A 110 10.59 6.25 -21.18
N ALA A 111 10.04 5.04 -21.16
CA ALA A 111 10.78 3.86 -20.71
C ALA A 111 11.93 3.54 -21.68
N ILE A 112 11.71 3.67 -23.00
CA ILE A 112 12.74 3.50 -24.03
C ILE A 112 13.84 4.54 -23.86
N ALA A 113 13.46 5.81 -23.72
CA ALA A 113 14.40 6.92 -23.59
C ALA A 113 15.25 6.80 -22.32
N LEU A 114 14.65 6.38 -21.20
CA LEU A 114 15.36 6.17 -19.93
C LEU A 114 16.25 4.93 -19.98
N ALA A 115 15.83 3.85 -20.62
CA ALA A 115 16.64 2.64 -20.78
C ALA A 115 17.93 2.93 -21.55
N GLY A 116 17.84 3.69 -22.66
CA GLY A 116 19.01 4.09 -23.45
C GLY A 116 20.01 4.98 -22.69
N LYS A 117 19.59 5.57 -21.56
CA LYS A 117 20.43 6.42 -20.69
C LYS A 117 20.88 5.73 -19.41
N GLN A 118 20.57 4.44 -19.22
CA GLN A 118 20.77 3.75 -17.93
C GLN A 118 20.13 4.54 -16.77
N ASP A 119 18.90 5.01 -17.00
CA ASP A 119 18.12 5.80 -16.04
C ASP A 119 16.70 5.26 -15.86
N LEU A 120 16.45 4.03 -16.32
CA LEU A 120 15.16 3.36 -16.17
C LEU A 120 15.05 2.75 -14.77
N GLY A 121 14.34 3.47 -13.89
CA GLY A 121 14.06 3.06 -12.51
C GLY A 121 13.28 4.14 -11.76
N LEU A 122 12.74 3.80 -10.59
CA LEU A 122 11.98 4.73 -9.76
C LEU A 122 12.94 5.71 -9.08
N PRO A 123 12.90 7.02 -9.39
CA PRO A 123 13.74 7.98 -8.70
C PRO A 123 13.40 8.03 -7.20
N ALA A 124 14.40 7.95 -6.32
CA ALA A 124 14.21 7.90 -4.87
C ALA A 124 13.33 9.04 -4.31
N ARG A 125 13.38 10.22 -4.94
CA ARG A 125 12.54 11.39 -4.57
C ARG A 125 11.03 11.16 -4.75
N LEU A 126 10.64 10.21 -5.59
CA LEU A 126 9.22 9.88 -5.82
C LEU A 126 8.71 8.85 -4.82
N ALA A 127 9.60 8.07 -4.19
CA ALA A 127 9.22 7.11 -3.16
C ALA A 127 8.82 7.86 -1.86
N VAL A 128 7.62 7.59 -1.37
CA VAL A 128 7.05 8.30 -0.20
C VAL A 128 6.98 7.39 1.01
N LEU A 129 6.73 6.09 0.82
CA LEU A 129 6.41 5.14 1.89
C LEU A 129 7.51 5.06 2.96
N ALA A 130 8.72 4.61 2.59
CA ALA A 130 9.81 4.44 3.54
C ALA A 130 10.26 5.77 4.20
N PRO A 131 10.43 6.88 3.47
CA PRO A 131 10.74 8.17 4.10
C PRO A 131 9.64 8.66 5.07
N ALA A 132 8.36 8.46 4.75
CA ALA A 132 7.25 8.83 5.63
C ALA A 132 7.26 8.01 6.92
N LEU A 133 7.44 6.68 6.83
CA LEU A 133 7.55 5.81 7.98
C LEU A 133 8.79 6.15 8.83
N LYS A 134 9.93 6.45 8.21
CA LYS A 134 11.14 6.87 8.91
C LYS A 134 10.93 8.17 9.70
N ARG A 135 10.25 9.17 9.11
CA ARG A 135 9.88 10.42 9.82
C ARG A 135 8.93 10.16 10.99
N ALA A 136 8.06 9.16 10.85
CA ALA A 136 7.21 8.69 11.94
C ALA A 136 7.95 7.81 12.96
N GLY A 137 9.28 7.65 12.83
CA GLY A 137 10.16 6.94 13.77
C GLY A 137 10.27 5.43 13.57
N TYR A 138 9.82 4.89 12.43
CA TYR A 138 9.97 3.48 12.12
C TYR A 138 11.37 3.16 11.57
N ALA A 139 11.86 1.95 11.89
CA ALA A 139 12.92 1.31 11.12
C ALA A 139 12.28 0.59 9.93
N ASN A 140 12.91 0.70 8.75
CA ASN A 140 12.42 0.08 7.52
C ASN A 140 13.40 -0.99 7.06
N ALA A 141 12.89 -2.09 6.52
CA ALA A 141 13.65 -3.09 5.80
C ALA A 141 12.80 -3.64 4.64
N VAL A 142 13.46 -4.07 3.57
CA VAL A 142 12.83 -4.75 2.43
C VAL A 142 13.58 -6.04 2.15
N PHE A 143 12.83 -7.10 1.85
CA PHE A 143 13.38 -8.41 1.53
C PHE A 143 12.72 -8.94 0.25
N GLY A 144 13.53 -9.56 -0.62
CA GLY A 144 13.07 -10.12 -1.88
C GLY A 144 13.18 -9.16 -3.07
N LYS A 145 12.21 -9.22 -3.98
CA LYS A 145 12.26 -8.54 -5.28
C LYS A 145 11.98 -7.04 -5.14
N TRP A 146 12.90 -6.22 -5.64
CA TRP A 146 12.75 -4.76 -5.68
C TRP A 146 12.09 -4.27 -6.98
N HIS A 147 12.73 -4.55 -8.13
CA HIS A 147 12.23 -4.31 -9.48
C HIS A 147 11.95 -2.83 -9.85
N MET A 148 12.60 -1.89 -9.17
CA MET A 148 12.48 -0.43 -9.42
C MET A 148 13.70 0.18 -10.12
N GLY A 149 14.43 -0.60 -10.91
CA GLY A 149 15.67 -0.20 -11.58
C GLY A 149 16.86 -1.07 -11.16
N TYR A 150 17.86 -1.18 -12.04
CA TYR A 150 19.03 -2.03 -11.84
C TYR A 150 20.31 -1.24 -11.54
N GLU A 151 20.30 0.07 -11.79
CA GLU A 151 21.43 0.93 -11.45
C GLU A 151 21.51 1.16 -9.92
N PRO A 152 22.71 1.28 -9.33
CA PRO A 152 22.87 1.42 -7.88
C PRO A 152 22.06 2.55 -7.25
N LYS A 153 21.83 3.65 -7.97
CA LYS A 153 21.01 4.80 -7.53
C LYS A 153 19.53 4.46 -7.28
N PHE A 154 19.06 3.34 -7.80
CA PHE A 154 17.69 2.87 -7.63
C PHE A 154 17.56 1.79 -6.57
N ASN A 155 18.66 1.33 -5.96
CA ASN A 155 18.59 0.33 -4.90
C ASN A 155 17.84 0.87 -3.65
N PRO A 156 17.20 -0.02 -2.87
CA PRO A 156 16.45 0.36 -1.68
C PRO A 156 17.32 0.89 -0.53
#